data_AF-A0A847SGK5-F1
#
_entry.id   AF-A0A847SGK5-F1
#
_cell.length_a   1.000
_cell.length_b   1.000
_cell.length_c   1.000
_cell.angle_alpha   90.00
_cell.angle_beta   90.00
_cell.angle_gamma   90.00
#
_symmetry.space_group_name_H-M   'P 1'
#
loop_
_entity.id
_entity.type
_entity.pdbx_description
1 polymer ?
#
loop_
_entity_poly.entity_id
_entity_poly.type
_entity_poly.pdbx_seq_one_letter_code
_entity_poly.pdbx_strand_id
1 'polypeptide(L)'
;MKRVNLWMYILGVGLTLPFTYCAKHSGTATDSEKPVVEVNKSTYKLNVVYFVPQGQDTLVRYRERMTDMLFFFRDFYGKEMKRNGFGNKSFGLQTNAAGTQVMFSVVHGAHPASSYKYDGGAGPEMEEIKAYFDQHPDEKRSEHYLVITPVPDVTHADVPYYGIGNWAFILDHDKLDIKQYGPGIDWVAGNAHELGHGLGLPHDKEKRSEAATIGTSVMSTTDFTKGAIFTKAACAILNNCELFNNTVVTNYQQSFKTYAKKVHISYANGNMVITGRFFAAQPVNGINVYQDPDANTDSYDTPSWSAAPIGTDSFSISTPINELWNLEGGYELRVDVLGNNGYRQTIVSYHYSFINQEPVLDPAIGSQPEIPKTGWIIADVDSEESGYPATNALDNDPSTYWHTQYSGSEPTHPHQLTIDMGASHLLKGLTFRDRQGVWPGIKEMTVYTKTATGSWTSQGVFTLRKSDMDQFISFTAPVDARYFRIVTTSSYDDGKSCSLAEIGAY
;
A
#
# COMPACT_ATOMS: atom_id res chain seq x y z
N MET A 1 15.07 4.85 37.21
CA MET A 1 16.39 5.49 37.03
C MET A 1 17.04 4.88 35.78
N LYS A 2 17.63 5.73 34.94
CA LYS A 2 18.24 5.47 33.62
C LYS A 2 17.27 5.33 32.42
N ARG A 3 17.02 6.51 31.83
CA ARG A 3 16.67 6.72 30.41
C ARG A 3 17.88 6.35 29.55
N VAL A 4 17.66 5.66 28.43
CA VAL A 4 18.63 5.55 27.34
C VAL A 4 18.13 6.46 26.22
N ASN A 5 18.89 7.51 25.96
CA ASN A 5 18.69 8.44 24.85
C ASN A 5 19.14 7.76 23.55
N LEU A 6 18.30 7.79 22.51
CA LEU A 6 18.71 7.50 21.13
C LEU A 6 18.73 8.82 20.36
N TRP A 7 19.91 9.41 20.21
CA TRP A 7 20.19 10.51 19.28
C TRP A 7 20.65 9.88 17.97
N MET A 8 19.94 10.15 16.87
CA MET A 8 20.43 9.84 15.53
C MET A 8 20.98 11.12 14.89
N TYR A 9 22.24 11.06 14.49
CA TYR A 9 23.03 12.13 13.92
C TYR A 9 22.54 12.52 12.52
N ILE A 10 22.08 13.76 12.36
CA ILE A 10 22.17 14.47 11.08
C ILE A 10 23.52 15.17 11.09
N LEU A 11 24.49 14.61 10.38
CA LEU A 11 25.79 15.23 10.15
C LEU A 11 25.61 16.38 9.16
N GLY A 12 25.54 17.59 9.70
CA GLY A 12 25.75 18.81 8.96
C GLY A 12 27.17 18.87 8.43
N VAL A 13 27.32 18.93 7.11
CA VAL A 13 28.51 19.48 6.48
C VAL A 13 28.15 20.89 6.04
N GLY A 14 28.58 21.86 6.84
CA GLY A 14 28.62 23.25 6.42
C GLY A 14 29.64 23.41 5.30
N LEU A 15 29.16 23.70 4.10
CA LEU A 15 29.93 24.41 3.09
C LEU A 15 29.26 25.76 2.85
N THR A 16 29.84 26.81 3.44
CA THR A 16 29.53 28.19 3.10
C THR A 16 30.08 28.51 1.72
N LEU A 17 29.22 28.60 0.71
CA LEU A 17 29.54 29.21 -0.58
C LEU A 17 28.82 30.57 -0.69
N PRO A 18 29.55 31.69 -0.91
CA PRO A 18 28.92 32.97 -1.12
C PRO A 18 28.35 33.00 -2.55
N PHE A 19 27.05 32.79 -2.72
CA PHE A 19 26.41 33.03 -4.02
C PHE A 19 26.24 34.53 -4.22
N THR A 20 27.06 35.07 -5.11
CA THR A 20 26.94 36.43 -5.64
C THR A 20 25.69 36.49 -6.48
N TYR A 21 24.76 37.37 -6.09
CA TYR A 21 23.56 37.71 -6.84
C TYR A 21 23.97 38.35 -8.18
N CYS A 22 23.62 37.73 -9.31
CA CYS A 22 23.70 38.37 -10.62
C CYS A 22 22.31 38.40 -11.24
N ALA A 23 21.78 39.60 -11.41
CA ALA A 23 20.47 39.88 -11.94
C ALA A 23 20.42 39.83 -13.48
N LYS A 24 19.18 39.69 -13.97
CA LYS A 24 18.65 39.86 -15.34
C LYS A 24 18.84 38.71 -16.32
N HIS A 25 17.71 38.07 -16.64
CA HIS A 25 17.23 38.00 -18.03
C HIS A 25 15.74 38.36 -18.10
N SER A 26 15.47 39.51 -18.72
CA SER A 26 14.14 39.95 -19.14
C SER A 26 13.78 39.21 -20.44
N GLY A 27 12.91 38.21 -20.34
CA GLY A 27 12.28 37.57 -21.49
C GLY A 27 10.77 37.69 -21.36
N THR A 28 10.17 38.62 -22.11
CA THR A 28 8.71 38.72 -22.26
C THR A 28 8.23 37.54 -23.12
N ALA A 29 7.77 36.47 -22.47
CA ALA A 29 6.95 35.45 -23.12
C ALA A 29 5.50 35.94 -23.10
N THR A 30 4.98 36.21 -24.29
CA THR A 30 3.58 36.55 -24.53
C THR A 30 2.68 35.43 -24.05
N ASP A 31 1.75 35.78 -23.17
CA ASP A 31 0.68 34.94 -22.66
C ASP A 31 -0.17 34.45 -23.84
N SER A 32 -0.02 33.19 -24.20
CA SER A 32 -0.98 32.52 -25.08
C SER A 32 -2.01 31.90 -24.15
N GLU A 33 -3.25 32.37 -24.25
CA GLU A 33 -4.42 31.80 -23.58
C GLU A 33 -4.38 30.28 -23.72
N LYS A 34 -4.05 29.61 -22.62
CA LYS A 34 -4.18 28.16 -22.55
C LYS A 34 -5.67 27.83 -22.66
N PRO A 35 -6.08 26.89 -23.53
CA PRO A 35 -7.46 26.50 -23.62
C PRO A 35 -7.89 25.92 -22.27
N VAL A 36 -8.95 26.49 -21.68
CA VAL A 36 -9.60 25.99 -20.46
C VAL A 36 -10.28 24.67 -20.81
N VAL A 37 -9.52 23.58 -20.74
CA VAL A 37 -10.09 22.23 -20.70
C VAL A 37 -10.58 22.03 -19.27
N GLU A 38 -11.89 21.87 -19.07
CA GLU A 38 -12.48 21.65 -17.74
C GLU A 38 -11.94 20.37 -17.08
N VAL A 39 -10.91 20.51 -16.25
CA VAL A 39 -10.33 19.43 -15.42
C VAL A 39 -11.26 19.06 -14.23
N ASN A 40 -12.42 19.71 -14.08
CA ASN A 40 -13.12 19.81 -12.78
C ASN A 40 -14.57 19.24 -12.75
N LYS A 41 -14.84 18.10 -13.41
CA LYS A 41 -16.16 17.43 -13.35
C LYS A 41 -16.33 16.47 -12.17
N SER A 42 -15.37 16.41 -11.26
CA SER A 42 -15.51 15.53 -10.08
C SER A 42 -16.75 15.89 -9.26
N THR A 43 -17.49 14.87 -8.82
CA THR A 43 -18.65 15.02 -7.95
C THR A 43 -18.25 15.55 -6.58
N TYR A 44 -17.06 15.16 -6.11
CA TYR A 44 -16.52 15.54 -4.82
C TYR A 44 -15.47 16.63 -4.97
N LYS A 45 -15.36 17.53 -4.00
CA LYS A 45 -14.31 18.56 -3.96
C LYS A 45 -13.49 18.41 -2.67
N LEU A 46 -12.20 18.66 -2.77
CA LEU A 46 -11.28 18.69 -1.63
C LEU A 46 -11.70 19.82 -0.68
N ASN A 47 -11.83 19.52 0.62
CA ASN A 47 -12.05 20.53 1.63
C ASN A 47 -10.70 21.24 1.88
N VAL A 48 -10.54 22.46 1.38
CA VAL A 48 -9.31 23.24 1.57
C VAL A 48 -9.48 24.16 2.78
N VAL A 49 -8.77 23.85 3.85
CA VAL A 49 -8.84 24.55 5.14
C VAL A 49 -7.57 25.37 5.32
N TYR A 50 -7.73 26.65 5.64
CA TYR A 50 -6.63 27.48 6.12
C TYR A 50 -6.76 27.62 7.64
N PHE A 51 -5.96 26.86 8.39
CA PHE A 51 -6.06 26.76 9.84
C PHE A 51 -5.14 27.79 10.48
N VAL A 52 -5.68 28.71 11.27
CA VAL A 52 -4.93 29.83 11.86
C VAL A 52 -4.88 29.66 13.38
N PRO A 53 -3.74 29.26 13.96
CA PRO A 53 -3.61 29.15 15.41
C PRO A 53 -3.92 30.46 16.15
N GLN A 54 -4.33 30.35 17.41
CA GLN A 54 -4.62 31.51 18.25
C GLN A 54 -3.43 32.46 18.32
N GLY A 55 -3.69 33.75 18.14
CA GLY A 55 -2.66 34.79 18.21
C GLY A 55 -1.82 34.92 16.94
N GLN A 56 -2.10 34.14 15.90
CA GLN A 56 -1.59 34.37 14.55
C GLN A 56 -2.65 35.03 13.65
N ASP A 57 -2.20 35.50 12.49
CA ASP A 57 -3.05 35.96 11.39
C ASP A 57 -2.69 35.18 10.12
N THR A 58 -3.57 35.25 9.14
CA THR A 58 -3.31 34.75 7.79
C THR A 58 -2.11 35.47 7.16
N LEU A 59 -1.39 34.77 6.29
CA LEU A 59 -0.28 35.38 5.56
C LEU A 59 -0.79 36.28 4.44
N VAL A 60 -0.04 37.35 4.15
CA VAL A 60 -0.36 38.27 3.06
C VAL A 60 -0.53 37.51 1.75
N ARG A 61 -1.63 37.79 1.05
CA ARG A 61 -1.98 37.18 -0.25
C ARG A 61 -2.05 35.65 -0.22
N TYR A 62 -2.34 35.02 0.93
CA TYR A 62 -2.40 33.55 1.01
C TYR A 62 -3.43 32.97 0.03
N ARG A 63 -4.56 33.66 -0.19
CA ARG A 63 -5.62 33.17 -1.08
C ARG A 63 -5.13 33.07 -2.52
N GLU A 64 -4.41 34.07 -3.01
CA GLU A 64 -3.82 34.09 -4.33
C GLU A 64 -2.69 33.07 -4.45
N ARG A 65 -1.72 33.11 -3.53
CA ARG A 65 -0.54 32.24 -3.55
C ARG A 65 -0.92 30.76 -3.47
N MET A 66 -1.80 30.41 -2.55
CA MET A 66 -2.27 29.03 -2.38
C MET A 66 -3.20 28.59 -3.52
N THR A 67 -4.03 29.49 -4.08
CA THR A 67 -4.81 29.18 -5.29
C THR A 67 -3.88 28.80 -6.44
N ASP A 68 -2.85 29.59 -6.71
CA ASP A 68 -1.92 29.34 -7.81
C ASP A 68 -1.20 28.00 -7.63
N MET A 69 -0.77 27.67 -6.41
CA MET A 69 -0.17 26.37 -6.09
C MET A 69 -1.15 25.21 -6.27
N LEU A 70 -2.39 25.34 -5.78
CA LEU A 70 -3.40 24.29 -5.88
C LEU A 70 -3.88 24.05 -7.32
N PHE A 71 -3.96 25.10 -8.14
CA PHE A 71 -4.20 24.96 -9.57
C PHE A 71 -3.03 24.29 -10.28
N PHE A 72 -1.79 24.64 -9.93
CA PHE A 72 -0.61 23.93 -10.43
C PHE A 72 -0.67 22.43 -10.07
N PHE A 73 -0.98 22.08 -8.82
CA PHE A 73 -1.16 20.68 -8.42
C PHE A 73 -2.29 20.01 -9.19
N ARG A 74 -3.48 20.61 -9.25
CA ARG A 74 -4.62 20.05 -9.99
C ARG A 74 -4.23 19.74 -11.45
N ASP A 75 -3.57 20.67 -12.11
CA ASP A 75 -3.19 20.53 -13.51
C ASP A 75 -2.07 19.49 -13.70
N PHE A 76 -1.11 19.44 -12.77
CA PHE A 76 -0.06 18.42 -12.73
C PHE A 76 -0.65 17.01 -12.58
N TYR A 77 -1.51 16.80 -11.57
CA TYR A 77 -2.19 15.52 -11.35
C TYR A 77 -3.01 15.11 -12.59
N GLY A 78 -3.75 16.04 -13.19
CA GLY A 78 -4.53 15.79 -14.42
C GLY A 78 -3.65 15.37 -15.60
N LYS A 79 -2.51 16.03 -15.80
CA LYS A 79 -1.52 15.69 -16.82
C LYS A 79 -0.95 14.29 -16.60
N GLU A 80 -0.59 13.95 -15.36
CA GLU A 80 -0.02 12.64 -15.03
C GLU A 80 -1.04 11.50 -15.15
N MET A 81 -2.30 11.74 -14.74
CA MET A 81 -3.40 10.80 -14.99
C MET A 81 -3.57 10.54 -16.49
N LYS A 82 -3.53 11.58 -17.32
CA LYS A 82 -3.62 11.46 -18.78
C LYS A 82 -2.41 10.71 -19.35
N ARG A 83 -1.19 11.04 -18.91
CA ARG A 83 0.07 10.40 -19.35
C ARG A 83 0.06 8.90 -19.07
N ASN A 84 -0.49 8.49 -17.93
CA ASN A 84 -0.56 7.10 -17.50
C ASN A 84 -1.79 6.33 -18.04
N GLY A 85 -2.63 6.97 -18.87
CA GLY A 85 -3.74 6.31 -19.58
C GLY A 85 -5.08 6.30 -18.83
N PHE A 86 -5.22 7.06 -17.74
CA PHE A 86 -6.45 7.14 -16.94
C PHE A 86 -7.39 8.30 -17.35
N GLY A 87 -7.08 8.96 -18.47
CA GLY A 87 -7.81 10.13 -18.96
C GLY A 87 -7.40 11.42 -18.25
N ASN A 88 -7.93 12.55 -18.75
CA ASN A 88 -7.65 13.87 -18.18
C ASN A 88 -8.57 14.13 -16.98
N LYS A 89 -8.27 13.53 -15.83
CA LYS A 89 -9.01 13.70 -14.58
C LYS A 89 -8.07 14.09 -13.44
N SER A 90 -8.55 14.94 -12.55
CA SER A 90 -7.81 15.40 -11.38
C SER A 90 -8.73 15.50 -10.17
N PHE A 91 -8.17 15.78 -9.00
CA PHE A 91 -8.95 16.05 -7.80
C PHE A 91 -9.82 17.30 -7.97
N GLY A 92 -11.05 17.24 -7.46
CA GLY A 92 -11.98 18.36 -7.50
C GLY A 92 -11.57 19.49 -6.56
N LEU A 93 -11.63 20.73 -7.05
CA LEU A 93 -11.47 21.94 -6.23
C LEU A 93 -12.72 22.80 -6.31
N GLN A 94 -13.20 23.28 -5.16
CA GLN A 94 -14.24 24.30 -5.11
C GLN A 94 -13.62 25.66 -5.43
N THR A 95 -14.22 26.39 -6.36
CA THR A 95 -13.79 27.73 -6.75
C THR A 95 -14.91 28.75 -6.52
N ASN A 96 -14.55 30.03 -6.60
CA ASN A 96 -15.54 31.10 -6.78
C ASN A 96 -16.33 30.90 -8.10
N ALA A 97 -17.40 31.68 -8.27
CA ALA A 97 -18.25 31.61 -9.46
C ALA A 97 -17.50 31.87 -10.78
N ALA A 98 -16.40 32.63 -10.74
CA ALA A 98 -15.57 32.91 -11.91
C ALA A 98 -14.56 31.79 -12.23
N GLY A 99 -14.38 30.79 -11.35
CA GLY A 99 -13.38 29.74 -11.51
C GLY A 99 -11.93 30.18 -11.28
N THR A 100 -11.70 31.41 -10.81
CA THR A 100 -10.37 32.03 -10.73
C THR A 100 -9.67 31.86 -9.39
N GLN A 101 -10.41 31.46 -8.36
CA GLN A 101 -9.88 31.36 -7.00
C GLN A 101 -10.45 30.16 -6.27
N VAL A 102 -9.60 29.42 -5.56
CA VAL A 102 -10.03 28.33 -4.66
C VAL A 102 -10.77 28.92 -3.46
N MET A 103 -11.83 28.25 -3.02
CA MET A 103 -12.52 28.58 -1.79
C MET A 103 -11.84 27.90 -0.61
N PHE A 104 -11.53 28.68 0.43
CA PHE A 104 -10.90 28.20 1.65
C PHE A 104 -11.84 28.42 2.82
N SER A 105 -12.09 27.37 3.59
CA SER A 105 -12.67 27.47 4.93
C SER A 105 -11.56 27.93 5.88
N VAL A 106 -11.73 29.11 6.50
CA VAL A 106 -10.75 29.64 7.44
C VAL A 106 -11.18 29.25 8.84
N VAL A 107 -10.37 28.41 9.49
CA VAL A 107 -10.65 27.90 10.84
C VAL A 107 -9.67 28.55 11.79
N HIS A 108 -10.18 29.26 12.79
CA HIS A 108 -9.36 29.88 13.82
C HIS A 108 -9.21 28.93 15.01
N GLY A 109 -7.98 28.50 15.26
CA GLY A 109 -7.64 27.60 16.34
C GLY A 109 -7.90 28.19 17.72
N ALA A 110 -8.38 27.38 18.65
CA ALA A 110 -8.62 27.78 20.04
C ALA A 110 -7.33 27.98 20.86
N HIS A 111 -6.21 27.41 20.40
CA HIS A 111 -4.93 27.35 21.12
C HIS A 111 -3.80 28.00 20.33
N PRO A 112 -2.69 28.40 20.98
CA PRO A 112 -1.53 28.95 20.26
C PRO A 112 -0.86 27.90 19.38
N ALA A 113 -0.03 28.33 18.41
CA ALA A 113 0.68 27.44 17.49
C ALA A 113 1.52 26.35 18.20
N SER A 114 2.01 26.61 19.40
CA SER A 114 2.74 25.62 20.21
C SER A 114 1.91 24.41 20.66
N SER A 115 0.58 24.46 20.50
CA SER A 115 -0.35 23.35 20.73
C SER A 115 -0.62 22.50 19.49
N TYR A 116 -0.24 22.99 18.30
CA TYR A 116 -0.42 22.33 17.01
C TYR A 116 0.95 22.04 16.39
N LYS A 117 1.74 21.24 17.08
CA LYS A 117 3.10 20.88 16.65
C LYS A 117 3.09 19.82 15.57
N TYR A 118 4.24 19.61 14.92
CA TYR A 118 4.42 18.48 14.01
C TYR A 118 3.99 17.17 14.68
N ASP A 119 4.59 16.87 15.84
CA ASP A 119 4.22 15.71 16.64
C ASP A 119 2.97 16.00 17.48
N GLY A 120 1.90 15.26 17.20
CA GLY A 120 0.66 15.28 18.00
C GLY A 120 -0.29 16.45 17.76
N GLY A 121 0.05 17.42 16.90
CA GLY A 121 -0.80 18.58 16.60
C GLY A 121 -1.97 18.30 15.64
N ALA A 122 -1.86 17.29 14.77
CA ALA A 122 -2.91 16.99 13.79
C ALA A 122 -4.24 16.57 14.46
N GLY A 123 -4.19 15.82 15.56
CA GLY A 123 -5.40 15.40 16.29
C GLY A 123 -6.27 16.58 16.73
N PRO A 124 -5.71 17.54 17.49
CA PRO A 124 -6.40 18.79 17.85
C PRO A 124 -6.88 19.60 16.64
N GLU A 125 -6.07 19.77 15.59
CA GLU A 125 -6.52 20.48 14.37
C GLU A 125 -7.73 19.78 13.73
N MET A 126 -7.70 18.45 13.60
CA MET A 126 -8.81 17.66 13.05
C MET A 126 -10.09 17.80 13.88
N GLU A 127 -9.98 17.85 15.22
CA GLU A 127 -11.13 18.02 16.12
C GLU A 127 -11.81 19.37 15.89
N GLU A 128 -11.02 20.45 15.88
CA GLU A 128 -11.53 21.81 15.68
C GLU A 128 -12.08 22.03 14.25
N ILE A 129 -11.43 21.47 13.24
CA ILE A 129 -11.90 21.52 11.85
C ILE A 129 -13.21 20.76 11.68
N LYS A 130 -13.36 19.58 12.29
CA LYS A 130 -14.63 18.84 12.27
C LYS A 130 -15.74 19.64 12.96
N ALA A 131 -15.47 20.21 14.13
CA ALA A 131 -16.42 21.07 14.84
C ALA A 131 -16.83 22.30 14.02
N TYR A 132 -15.92 22.86 13.22
CA TYR A 132 -16.22 23.92 12.26
C TYR A 132 -17.20 23.43 11.18
N PHE A 133 -16.93 22.30 10.52
CA PHE A 133 -17.80 21.77 9.47
C PHE A 133 -19.15 21.26 9.99
N ASP A 134 -19.24 20.84 11.25
CA ASP A 134 -20.54 20.52 11.90
C ASP A 134 -21.42 21.78 12.01
N GLN A 135 -20.81 22.95 12.18
CA GLN A 135 -21.50 24.25 12.21
C GLN A 135 -21.69 24.86 10.80
N HIS A 136 -20.88 24.44 9.84
CA HIS A 136 -20.88 24.91 8.45
C HIS A 136 -21.01 23.72 7.47
N PRO A 137 -22.08 22.89 7.58
CA PRO A 137 -22.20 21.68 6.78
C PRO A 137 -22.26 21.98 5.27
N ASP A 138 -22.77 23.16 4.91
CA ASP A 138 -22.82 23.67 3.55
C ASP A 138 -21.46 24.01 2.97
N GLU A 139 -20.35 23.91 3.71
CA GLU A 139 -18.98 24.08 3.19
C GLU A 139 -18.27 22.75 2.92
N LYS A 140 -18.72 21.65 3.54
CA LYS A 140 -18.11 20.32 3.36
C LYS A 140 -18.46 19.73 1.99
N ARG A 141 -17.49 19.12 1.30
CA ARG A 141 -17.61 18.65 -0.10
C ARG A 141 -17.13 17.22 -0.35
N SER A 142 -16.44 16.63 0.61
CA SER A 142 -15.93 15.26 0.60
C SER A 142 -15.49 14.86 2.00
N GLU A 143 -14.93 13.66 2.15
CA GLU A 143 -14.22 13.25 3.36
C GLU A 143 -12.70 13.48 3.27
N HIS A 144 -12.23 14.20 2.25
CA HIS A 144 -10.83 14.57 2.06
C HIS A 144 -10.55 16.02 2.47
N TYR A 145 -9.48 16.23 3.24
CA TYR A 145 -9.13 17.53 3.79
C TYR A 145 -7.67 17.86 3.47
N LEU A 146 -7.45 19.08 2.99
CA LEU A 146 -6.13 19.68 2.94
C LEU A 146 -6.10 20.82 3.95
N VAL A 147 -5.28 20.68 4.97
CA VAL A 147 -5.08 21.66 6.03
C VAL A 147 -3.79 22.42 5.73
N ILE A 148 -3.90 23.74 5.66
CA ILE A 148 -2.80 24.65 5.38
C ILE A 148 -2.61 25.55 6.60
N THR A 149 -1.47 25.42 7.29
CA THR A 149 -1.16 26.21 8.48
C THR A 149 -0.13 27.29 8.14
N PRO A 150 -0.37 28.58 8.47
CA PRO A 150 0.57 29.66 8.22
C PRO A 150 1.80 29.53 9.12
N VAL A 151 2.99 29.65 8.52
CA VAL A 151 4.27 29.64 9.20
C VAL A 151 5.04 30.90 8.77
N PRO A 152 4.91 32.03 9.50
CA PRO A 152 5.58 33.28 9.15
C PRO A 152 7.11 33.19 9.13
N ASP A 153 7.69 32.35 10.00
CA ASP A 153 9.12 32.02 10.01
C ASP A 153 9.33 30.53 9.71
N VAL A 154 9.49 30.22 8.44
CA VAL A 154 9.66 28.84 7.96
C VAL A 154 10.94 28.16 8.48
N THR A 155 11.91 28.92 9.00
CA THR A 155 13.14 28.32 9.57
C THR A 155 12.91 27.62 10.90
N HIS A 156 11.76 27.89 11.54
CA HIS A 156 11.32 27.27 12.78
C HIS A 156 9.94 26.60 12.62
N ALA A 157 9.64 26.06 11.43
CA ALA A 157 8.39 25.35 11.19
C ALA A 157 8.23 24.15 12.15
N ASP A 158 7.18 24.18 12.96
CA ASP A 158 6.78 23.10 13.88
C ASP A 158 5.25 22.98 13.86
N VAL A 159 4.73 22.52 12.73
CA VAL A 159 3.31 22.31 12.44
C VAL A 159 3.12 20.92 11.83
N PRO A 160 1.92 20.31 11.89
CA PRO A 160 1.63 19.08 11.17
C PRO A 160 2.04 19.19 9.69
N TYR A 161 2.80 18.21 9.22
CA TYR A 161 3.31 18.17 7.85
C TYR A 161 3.46 16.72 7.40
N TYR A 162 2.32 16.11 7.12
CA TYR A 162 2.20 14.71 6.73
C TYR A 162 0.79 14.43 6.21
N GLY A 163 0.60 13.33 5.48
CA GLY A 163 -0.73 12.76 5.26
C GLY A 163 -1.12 11.69 6.29
N ILE A 164 -2.40 11.66 6.67
CA ILE A 164 -2.97 10.62 7.53
C ILE A 164 -4.42 10.33 7.12
N GLY A 165 -4.68 9.10 6.67
CA GLY A 165 -5.98 8.74 6.09
C GLY A 165 -6.33 9.66 4.92
N ASN A 166 -7.49 10.33 4.97
CA ASN A 166 -7.94 11.28 3.95
C ASN A 166 -7.55 12.74 4.27
N TRP A 167 -6.58 12.96 5.17
CA TRP A 167 -6.11 14.27 5.58
C TRP A 167 -4.69 14.49 5.07
N ALA A 168 -4.43 15.68 4.54
CA ALA A 168 -3.10 16.17 4.23
C ALA A 168 -2.86 17.45 5.03
N PHE A 169 -1.76 17.51 5.76
CA PHE A 169 -1.32 18.70 6.47
C PHE A 169 -0.10 19.27 5.76
N ILE A 170 -0.19 20.54 5.38
CA ILE A 170 0.87 21.28 4.70
C ILE A 170 1.01 22.66 5.35
N LEU A 171 2.07 23.37 4.98
CA LEU A 171 2.31 24.72 5.46
C LEU A 171 2.25 25.77 4.34
N ASP A 172 1.97 27.00 4.76
CA ASP A 172 2.14 28.22 3.97
C ASP A 172 3.24 29.10 4.59
N HIS A 173 4.06 29.76 3.77
CA HIS A 173 4.99 30.78 4.21
C HIS A 173 5.09 31.92 3.19
N ASP A 174 5.65 33.06 3.61
CA ASP A 174 5.67 34.33 2.86
C ASP A 174 6.26 34.26 1.44
N LYS A 175 7.22 33.35 1.22
CA LYS A 175 7.90 33.12 -0.06
C LYS A 175 7.29 32.00 -0.90
N LEU A 176 6.25 31.33 -0.43
CA LEU A 176 5.56 30.28 -1.16
C LEU A 176 4.60 30.90 -2.20
N ASP A 177 5.16 31.50 -3.26
CA ASP A 177 4.46 32.11 -4.40
C ASP A 177 5.00 31.51 -5.71
N ILE A 178 4.32 30.46 -6.19
CA ILE A 178 4.71 29.72 -7.40
C ILE A 178 4.68 30.59 -8.67
N LYS A 179 3.84 31.62 -8.70
CA LYS A 179 3.73 32.51 -9.85
C LYS A 179 4.93 33.46 -9.92
N GLN A 180 5.44 33.88 -8.76
CA GLN A 180 6.61 34.73 -8.67
C GLN A 180 7.93 33.96 -8.84
N TYR A 181 8.03 32.77 -8.23
CA TYR A 181 9.32 32.08 -8.09
C TYR A 181 9.40 30.73 -8.81
N GLY A 182 8.29 30.25 -9.38
CA GLY A 182 8.20 28.97 -10.05
C GLY A 182 8.00 27.78 -9.09
N PRO A 183 7.75 26.58 -9.62
CA PRO A 183 7.42 25.38 -8.83
C PRO A 183 8.62 24.77 -8.10
N GLY A 184 9.83 25.27 -8.35
CA GLY A 184 11.08 24.76 -7.77
C GLY A 184 11.44 25.34 -6.41
N ILE A 185 10.63 26.24 -5.87
CA ILE A 185 10.85 26.76 -4.52
C ILE A 185 10.62 25.68 -3.47
N ASP A 186 11.37 25.79 -2.37
CA ASP A 186 11.25 24.90 -1.22
C ASP A 186 9.78 24.77 -0.78
N TRP A 187 9.43 23.61 -0.23
CA TRP A 187 8.09 23.23 0.24
C TRP A 187 7.03 22.94 -0.83
N VAL A 188 7.16 23.37 -2.09
CA VAL A 188 6.17 23.02 -3.13
C VAL A 188 6.15 21.52 -3.41
N ALA A 189 7.32 20.89 -3.52
CA ALA A 189 7.43 19.44 -3.74
C ALA A 189 6.87 18.63 -2.57
N GLY A 190 7.21 19.02 -1.33
CA GLY A 190 6.67 18.35 -0.15
C GLY A 190 5.15 18.59 0.01
N ASN A 191 4.65 19.79 -0.24
CA ASN A 191 3.21 20.05 -0.21
C ASN A 191 2.44 19.18 -1.22
N ALA A 192 3.04 18.93 -2.40
CA ALA A 192 2.48 18.02 -3.39
C ALA A 192 2.50 16.56 -2.93
N HIS A 193 3.56 16.14 -2.23
CA HIS A 193 3.75 14.83 -1.63
C HIS A 193 2.71 14.55 -0.53
N GLU A 194 2.57 15.46 0.43
CA GLU A 194 1.60 15.30 1.52
C GLU A 194 0.15 15.32 1.04
N LEU A 195 -0.15 16.16 0.04
CA LEU A 195 -1.44 16.10 -0.65
C LEU A 195 -1.65 14.72 -1.28
N GLY A 196 -0.61 14.13 -1.89
CA GLY A 196 -0.66 12.77 -2.43
C GLY A 196 -1.07 11.73 -1.39
N HIS A 197 -0.49 11.80 -0.19
CA HIS A 197 -0.88 10.94 0.92
C HIS A 197 -2.33 11.14 1.36
N GLY A 198 -2.79 12.38 1.49
CA GLY A 198 -4.21 12.68 1.78
C GLY A 198 -5.18 12.22 0.68
N LEU A 199 -4.68 11.89 -0.50
CA LEU A 199 -5.42 11.29 -1.62
C LEU A 199 -5.26 9.76 -1.72
N GLY A 200 -4.62 9.14 -0.72
CA GLY A 200 -4.48 7.67 -0.59
C GLY A 200 -3.21 7.08 -1.19
N LEU A 201 -2.27 7.91 -1.66
CA LEU A 201 -1.02 7.43 -2.23
C LEU A 201 -0.05 6.95 -1.14
N PRO A 202 0.55 5.75 -1.26
CA PRO A 202 1.70 5.37 -0.46
C PRO A 202 2.96 6.02 -1.04
N HIS A 203 4.10 5.90 -0.34
CA HIS A 203 5.39 6.10 -1.00
C HIS A 203 5.58 5.11 -2.15
N ASP A 204 6.36 5.53 -3.14
CA ASP A 204 6.83 4.67 -4.21
C ASP A 204 8.17 5.17 -4.76
N LYS A 205 8.66 4.52 -5.82
CA LYS A 205 9.80 4.98 -6.60
C LYS A 205 9.51 4.89 -8.09
N GLU A 206 9.99 5.86 -8.85
CA GLU A 206 10.01 5.77 -10.30
C GLU A 206 10.87 4.60 -10.77
N LYS A 207 10.55 4.06 -11.95
CA LYS A 207 11.43 3.08 -12.57
C LYS A 207 12.76 3.73 -12.94
N ARG A 208 13.85 2.96 -12.91
CA ARG A 208 15.20 3.47 -13.18
C ARG A 208 15.31 4.22 -14.51
N SER A 209 14.65 3.74 -15.56
CA SER A 209 14.64 4.43 -16.87
C SER A 209 13.81 5.72 -16.89
N GLU A 210 12.79 5.83 -16.04
CA GLU A 210 11.89 6.99 -15.96
C GLU A 210 12.61 8.21 -15.36
N ALA A 211 13.45 8.01 -14.34
CA ALA A 211 14.19 9.11 -13.70
C ALA A 211 15.03 9.93 -14.67
N ALA A 212 15.69 9.27 -15.62
CA ALA A 212 16.54 9.95 -16.60
C ALA A 212 15.75 10.64 -17.74
N THR A 213 14.48 10.27 -17.94
CA THR A 213 13.73 10.65 -19.14
C THR A 213 12.56 11.59 -18.85
N ILE A 214 11.86 11.38 -17.72
CA ILE A 214 10.62 12.10 -17.40
C ILE A 214 10.58 12.67 -15.98
N GLY A 215 11.51 12.27 -15.10
CA GLY A 215 11.67 12.84 -13.76
C GLY A 215 11.44 11.84 -12.64
N THR A 216 11.44 12.31 -11.40
CA THR A 216 11.30 11.47 -10.19
C THR A 216 9.87 11.48 -9.64
N SER A 217 9.51 10.45 -8.89
CA SER A 217 8.16 10.33 -8.34
C SER A 217 7.90 11.35 -7.24
N VAL A 218 6.75 12.02 -7.29
CA VAL A 218 6.28 12.92 -6.22
C VAL A 218 6.14 12.17 -4.90
N MET A 219 5.80 10.87 -4.93
CA MET A 219 5.71 10.02 -3.73
C MET A 219 7.05 9.40 -3.29
N SER A 220 8.14 9.80 -3.94
CA SER A 220 9.52 9.55 -3.52
C SER A 220 10.16 10.88 -3.06
N THR A 221 11.38 11.14 -3.50
CA THR A 221 12.03 12.46 -3.44
C THR A 221 11.92 13.14 -4.81
N THR A 222 11.29 14.32 -4.84
CA THR A 222 11.06 15.07 -6.09
C THR A 222 11.59 16.48 -6.07
N ASP A 223 12.06 16.91 -7.25
CA ASP A 223 12.40 18.29 -7.58
C ASP A 223 11.65 18.68 -8.86
N PHE A 224 10.64 19.54 -8.74
CA PHE A 224 9.84 19.99 -9.88
C PHE A 224 10.66 20.70 -10.97
N THR A 225 11.88 21.19 -10.67
CA THR A 225 12.77 21.79 -11.70
C THR A 225 13.46 20.76 -12.58
N LYS A 226 13.58 19.52 -12.10
CA LYS A 226 14.23 18.40 -12.80
C LYS A 226 13.24 17.43 -13.45
N GLY A 227 11.95 17.72 -13.33
CA GLY A 227 10.86 16.85 -13.75
C GLY A 227 10.31 16.04 -12.57
N ALA A 228 8.98 16.01 -12.50
CA ALA A 228 8.22 15.29 -11.48
C ALA A 228 7.17 14.43 -12.17
N ILE A 229 6.90 13.26 -11.61
CA ILE A 229 5.89 12.33 -12.12
C ILE A 229 5.03 11.74 -11.01
N PHE A 230 3.89 11.19 -11.40
CA PHE A 230 3.29 10.08 -10.64
C PHE A 230 3.54 8.77 -11.38
N THR A 231 3.90 7.73 -10.63
CA THR A 231 3.98 6.38 -11.21
C THR A 231 2.60 5.95 -11.71
N LYS A 232 2.59 4.97 -12.62
CA LYS A 232 1.33 4.39 -13.10
C LYS A 232 0.51 3.76 -11.96
N ALA A 233 1.18 3.18 -10.96
CA ALA A 233 0.54 2.61 -9.78
C ALA A 233 -0.13 3.68 -8.91
N ALA A 234 0.54 4.83 -8.70
CA ALA A 234 -0.06 5.98 -8.02
C ALA A 234 -1.29 6.49 -8.79
N CYS A 235 -1.21 6.67 -10.11
CA CYS A 235 -2.36 7.05 -10.92
C CYS A 235 -3.51 6.02 -10.87
N ALA A 236 -3.20 4.72 -10.76
CA ALA A 236 -4.22 3.68 -10.60
C ALA A 236 -4.97 3.80 -9.26
N ILE A 237 -4.29 4.23 -8.19
CA ILE A 237 -4.93 4.52 -6.90
C ILE A 237 -5.79 5.78 -7.00
N LEU A 238 -5.24 6.88 -7.54
CA LEU A 238 -6.00 8.13 -7.76
C LEU A 238 -7.22 7.90 -8.65
N ASN A 239 -7.15 6.94 -9.59
CA ASN A 239 -8.28 6.58 -10.43
C ASN A 239 -9.52 6.19 -9.62
N ASN A 240 -9.34 5.60 -8.44
CA ASN A 240 -10.41 5.17 -7.55
C ASN A 240 -10.63 6.11 -6.35
N CYS A 241 -9.85 7.18 -6.23
CA CYS A 241 -10.11 8.25 -5.26
C CYS A 241 -11.40 8.98 -5.64
N GLU A 242 -12.32 9.19 -4.69
CA GLU A 242 -13.62 9.84 -4.96
C GLU A 242 -13.46 11.23 -5.57
N LEU A 243 -12.39 11.96 -5.19
CA LEU A 243 -12.10 13.29 -5.70
C LEU A 243 -11.77 13.34 -7.19
N PHE A 244 -11.46 12.21 -7.84
CA PHE A 244 -11.12 12.15 -9.26
C PHE A 244 -12.30 11.71 -10.13
N ASN A 245 -13.45 11.38 -9.54
CA ASN A 245 -14.56 10.73 -10.23
C ASN A 245 -15.80 11.63 -10.26
N ASN A 246 -16.51 11.60 -11.38
CA ASN A 246 -17.73 12.38 -11.64
C ASN A 246 -19.02 11.62 -11.32
N THR A 247 -18.88 10.52 -10.58
CA THR A 247 -19.98 9.69 -10.09
C THR A 247 -19.82 9.51 -8.59
N VAL A 248 -20.94 9.51 -7.87
CA VAL A 248 -20.98 9.17 -6.44
C VAL A 248 -20.41 7.77 -6.24
N VAL A 249 -19.49 7.63 -5.28
CA VAL A 249 -18.90 6.34 -4.91
C VAL A 249 -19.60 5.84 -3.65
N THR A 250 -20.32 4.72 -3.76
CA THR A 250 -20.96 4.09 -2.60
C THR A 250 -19.91 3.34 -1.78
N ASN A 251 -19.99 3.42 -0.44
CA ASN A 251 -19.10 2.72 0.48
C ASN A 251 -17.61 2.98 0.20
N TYR A 252 -17.26 4.25 -0.06
CA TYR A 252 -15.88 4.66 -0.33
C TYR A 252 -14.93 4.17 0.77
N GLN A 253 -13.83 3.55 0.35
CA GLN A 253 -12.79 2.92 1.19
C GLN A 253 -13.29 1.85 2.18
N GLN A 254 -14.56 1.45 2.14
CA GLN A 254 -15.05 0.34 2.95
C GLN A 254 -14.33 -0.96 2.52
N SER A 255 -13.78 -1.68 3.49
CA SER A 255 -13.13 -2.96 3.23
C SER A 255 -14.12 -4.00 2.70
N PHE A 256 -13.62 -4.89 1.84
CA PHE A 256 -14.36 -6.04 1.37
C PHE A 256 -13.45 -7.26 1.30
N LYS A 257 -14.05 -8.45 1.36
CA LYS A 257 -13.32 -9.71 1.30
C LYS A 257 -12.57 -9.84 -0.03
N THR A 258 -11.24 -9.96 0.05
CA THR A 258 -10.37 -10.11 -1.11
C THR A 258 -9.11 -10.90 -0.73
N TYR A 259 -8.64 -11.78 -1.61
CA TYR A 259 -7.46 -12.61 -1.38
C TYR A 259 -6.96 -13.24 -2.68
N ALA A 260 -5.68 -13.62 -2.73
CA ALA A 260 -5.15 -14.42 -3.82
C ALA A 260 -5.63 -15.87 -3.70
N LYS A 261 -6.15 -16.44 -4.78
CA LYS A 261 -6.53 -17.86 -4.88
C LYS A 261 -5.36 -18.75 -5.27
N LYS A 262 -4.58 -18.31 -6.25
CA LYS A 262 -3.39 -18.99 -6.77
C LYS A 262 -2.42 -17.96 -7.30
N VAL A 263 -1.12 -18.18 -7.09
CA VAL A 263 -0.08 -17.26 -7.54
C VAL A 263 1.09 -18.06 -8.08
N HIS A 264 1.63 -17.57 -9.19
CA HIS A 264 2.85 -18.08 -9.78
C HIS A 264 3.79 -16.92 -10.09
N ILE A 265 4.98 -16.98 -9.51
CA ILE A 265 6.07 -16.02 -9.70
C ILE A 265 7.19 -16.76 -10.40
N SER A 266 7.66 -16.21 -11.51
CA SER A 266 8.76 -16.80 -12.29
C SER A 266 9.75 -15.72 -12.70
N TYR A 267 10.99 -16.12 -12.97
CA TYR A 267 12.02 -15.25 -13.53
C TYR A 267 12.57 -15.89 -14.80
N ALA A 268 12.52 -15.14 -15.90
CA ALA A 268 13.12 -15.55 -17.17
C ALA A 268 13.48 -14.32 -18.01
N ASN A 269 14.61 -14.38 -18.72
CA ASN A 269 15.03 -13.34 -19.66
C ASN A 269 15.02 -11.92 -19.06
N GLY A 270 15.50 -11.75 -17.83
CA GLY A 270 15.54 -10.44 -17.15
C GLY A 270 14.19 -9.90 -16.66
N ASN A 271 13.14 -10.72 -16.69
CA ASN A 271 11.80 -10.32 -16.27
C ASN A 271 11.31 -11.24 -15.15
N MET A 272 10.86 -10.64 -14.05
CA MET A 272 9.97 -11.34 -13.12
C MET A 272 8.54 -11.26 -13.66
N VAL A 273 7.86 -12.39 -13.74
CA VAL A 273 6.48 -12.49 -14.21
C VAL A 273 5.62 -13.01 -13.08
N ILE A 274 4.65 -12.19 -12.68
CA ILE A 274 3.71 -12.47 -11.59
C ILE A 274 2.35 -12.71 -12.24
N THR A 275 1.83 -13.92 -12.08
CA THR A 275 0.51 -14.31 -12.55
C THR A 275 -0.30 -14.87 -11.40
N GLY A 276 -1.62 -14.72 -11.47
CA GLY A 276 -2.45 -15.29 -10.44
C GLY A 276 -3.94 -15.13 -10.69
N ARG A 277 -4.68 -15.77 -9.79
CA ARG A 277 -6.12 -15.57 -9.63
C ARG A 277 -6.40 -15.01 -8.25
N PHE A 278 -7.46 -14.22 -8.14
CA PHE A 278 -7.92 -13.64 -6.88
C PHE A 278 -9.43 -13.79 -6.72
N PHE A 279 -9.88 -13.68 -5.48
CA PHE A 279 -11.27 -13.43 -5.15
C PHE A 279 -11.42 -11.97 -4.75
N ALA A 280 -12.50 -11.32 -5.15
CA ALA A 280 -12.91 -10.01 -4.66
C ALA A 280 -14.44 -9.97 -4.54
N ALA A 281 -14.95 -9.61 -3.36
CA ALA A 281 -16.38 -9.47 -3.12
C ALA A 281 -16.99 -8.20 -3.76
N GLN A 282 -16.14 -7.28 -4.25
CA GLN A 282 -16.52 -6.06 -4.95
C GLN A 282 -15.77 -5.96 -6.28
N PRO A 283 -16.28 -5.18 -7.26
CA PRO A 283 -15.57 -4.93 -8.51
C PRO A 283 -14.21 -4.26 -8.28
N VAL A 284 -13.21 -4.75 -9.01
CA VAL A 284 -11.84 -4.25 -8.98
C VAL A 284 -11.43 -3.84 -10.40
N ASN A 285 -10.59 -2.81 -10.52
CA ASN A 285 -10.18 -2.27 -11.83
C ASN A 285 -8.69 -2.02 -11.96
N GLY A 286 -7.91 -2.30 -10.93
CA GLY A 286 -6.45 -2.16 -10.95
C GLY A 286 -5.76 -3.24 -10.13
N ILE A 287 -4.60 -3.65 -10.62
CA ILE A 287 -3.65 -4.51 -9.94
C ILE A 287 -2.32 -3.77 -9.94
N ASN A 288 -1.81 -3.45 -8.75
CA ASN A 288 -0.48 -2.87 -8.60
C ASN A 288 0.49 -3.94 -8.13
N VAL A 289 1.71 -3.91 -8.66
CA VAL A 289 2.83 -4.74 -8.19
C VAL A 289 3.94 -3.82 -7.73
N TYR A 290 4.43 -4.06 -6.52
CA TYR A 290 5.51 -3.33 -5.90
C TYR A 290 6.70 -4.28 -5.70
N GLN A 291 7.90 -3.78 -5.96
CA GLN A 291 9.16 -4.49 -5.73
C GLN A 291 9.97 -3.66 -4.72
N ASP A 292 9.87 -4.03 -3.45
CA ASP A 292 10.40 -3.25 -2.34
C ASP A 292 11.76 -3.81 -1.89
N PRO A 293 12.88 -3.08 -2.04
CA PRO A 293 14.21 -3.53 -1.61
C PRO A 293 14.33 -3.53 -0.08
N ASP A 294 13.68 -4.46 0.62
CA ASP A 294 13.58 -4.31 2.07
C ASP A 294 14.89 -4.62 2.83
N ALA A 295 15.39 -3.58 3.50
CA ALA A 295 16.14 -3.62 4.76
C ALA A 295 15.79 -2.44 5.71
N ASN A 296 14.70 -1.67 5.50
CA ASN A 296 14.28 -0.51 6.33
C ASN A 296 12.79 -0.14 6.12
N THR A 297 12.18 0.52 7.11
CA THR A 297 10.72 0.76 7.25
C THR A 297 10.08 1.79 6.31
N ASP A 298 10.85 2.49 5.47
CA ASP A 298 10.36 3.66 4.73
C ASP A 298 10.42 3.41 3.20
N SER A 299 9.29 2.99 2.60
CA SER A 299 9.10 2.56 1.20
C SER A 299 9.29 3.64 0.10
N TYR A 300 10.21 4.59 0.26
CA TYR A 300 10.50 5.65 -0.72
C TYR A 300 11.26 5.15 -1.96
N ASP A 301 11.70 3.91 -1.95
CA ASP A 301 12.57 3.26 -2.93
C ASP A 301 11.94 2.03 -3.56
N THR A 302 10.60 1.97 -3.57
CA THR A 302 9.80 0.86 -4.07
C THR A 302 9.27 1.09 -5.51
N PRO A 303 9.97 0.63 -6.57
CA PRO A 303 9.44 0.61 -7.92
C PRO A 303 8.11 -0.12 -8.04
N SER A 304 7.25 0.38 -8.92
CA SER A 304 5.90 -0.15 -9.09
C SER A 304 5.45 -0.30 -10.54
N TRP A 305 4.52 -1.24 -10.74
CA TRP A 305 3.84 -1.52 -12.00
C TRP A 305 2.34 -1.58 -11.78
N SER A 306 1.58 -1.32 -12.83
CA SER A 306 0.12 -1.37 -12.76
C SER A 306 -0.50 -1.87 -14.07
N ALA A 307 -1.48 -2.77 -13.92
CA ALA A 307 -2.28 -3.31 -15.00
C ALA A 307 -3.75 -3.41 -14.61
N ALA A 308 -4.62 -3.45 -15.61
CA ALA A 308 -6.02 -3.83 -15.40
C ALA A 308 -6.10 -5.33 -15.09
N PRO A 309 -7.10 -5.78 -14.30
CA PRO A 309 -7.41 -7.20 -14.17
C PRO A 309 -7.72 -7.83 -15.54
N ILE A 310 -7.38 -9.11 -15.67
CA ILE A 310 -7.77 -9.95 -16.80
C ILE A 310 -9.11 -10.59 -16.44
N GLY A 311 -10.18 -10.19 -17.13
CA GLY A 311 -11.53 -10.61 -16.76
C GLY A 311 -11.91 -10.08 -15.37
N THR A 312 -12.48 -10.94 -14.53
CA THR A 312 -12.97 -10.56 -13.19
C THR A 312 -12.11 -11.05 -12.05
N ASP A 313 -11.15 -11.95 -12.29
CA ASP A 313 -10.51 -12.72 -11.23
C ASP A 313 -9.03 -13.07 -11.49
N SER A 314 -8.40 -12.53 -12.53
CA SER A 314 -7.06 -12.93 -12.97
C SER A 314 -6.14 -11.73 -13.22
N PHE A 315 -4.82 -11.95 -13.14
CA PHE A 315 -3.81 -10.94 -13.47
C PHE A 315 -2.52 -11.57 -14.01
N SER A 316 -1.78 -10.77 -14.78
CA SER A 316 -0.46 -11.10 -15.30
C SER A 316 0.34 -9.80 -15.46
N ILE A 317 1.45 -9.66 -14.75
CA ILE A 317 2.30 -8.47 -14.78
C ILE A 317 3.76 -8.91 -14.93
N SER A 318 4.48 -8.27 -15.85
CA SER A 318 5.91 -8.45 -16.06
C SER A 318 6.65 -7.24 -15.48
N THR A 319 7.60 -7.48 -14.59
CA THR A 319 8.46 -6.48 -13.96
C THR A 319 9.90 -6.73 -14.38
N PRO A 320 10.42 -6.00 -15.41
CA PRO A 320 11.82 -6.10 -15.81
C PRO A 320 12.74 -5.69 -14.64
N ILE A 321 13.72 -6.54 -14.28
CA ILE A 321 14.57 -6.25 -13.11
C ILE A 321 15.52 -5.07 -13.36
N ASN A 322 15.83 -4.76 -14.62
CA ASN A 322 16.67 -3.62 -14.99
C ASN A 322 16.01 -2.24 -14.70
N GLU A 323 14.71 -2.22 -14.40
CA GLU A 323 14.00 -1.03 -13.94
C GLU A 323 14.11 -0.80 -12.42
N LEU A 324 14.67 -1.76 -11.67
CA LEU A 324 15.00 -1.60 -10.26
C LEU A 324 16.29 -0.78 -10.10
N TRP A 325 16.41 -0.09 -8.97
CA TRP A 325 17.57 0.76 -8.66
C TRP A 325 18.75 -0.01 -8.07
N ASN A 326 18.47 -1.15 -7.45
CA ASN A 326 19.42 -2.03 -6.78
C ASN A 326 19.13 -3.48 -7.19
N LEU A 327 20.15 -4.32 -7.37
CA LEU A 327 20.00 -5.76 -7.67
C LEU A 327 20.79 -6.59 -6.65
N GLU A 328 20.70 -6.20 -5.39
CA GLU A 328 21.36 -6.82 -4.24
C GLU A 328 20.41 -6.83 -3.04
N GLY A 329 20.65 -7.69 -2.06
CA GLY A 329 19.89 -7.71 -0.81
C GLY A 329 18.52 -8.37 -0.91
N GLY A 330 17.72 -8.20 0.14
CA GLY A 330 16.36 -8.73 0.25
C GLY A 330 15.35 -7.83 -0.43
N TYR A 331 14.26 -8.43 -0.88
CA TYR A 331 13.12 -7.75 -1.48
C TYR A 331 11.81 -8.34 -0.96
N GLU A 332 10.79 -7.49 -0.85
CA GLU A 332 9.39 -7.88 -0.74
C GLU A 332 8.65 -7.51 -2.04
N LEU A 333 8.10 -8.52 -2.71
CA LEU A 333 7.16 -8.34 -3.79
C LEU A 333 5.74 -8.28 -3.22
N ARG A 334 5.02 -7.19 -3.47
CA ARG A 334 3.62 -7.04 -3.09
C ARG A 334 2.70 -6.95 -4.30
N VAL A 335 1.54 -7.58 -4.23
CA VAL A 335 0.45 -7.40 -5.21
C VAL A 335 -0.76 -6.81 -4.51
N ASP A 336 -1.16 -5.61 -4.95
CA ASP A 336 -2.32 -4.91 -4.45
C ASP A 336 -3.47 -5.01 -5.44
N VAL A 337 -4.67 -5.27 -4.91
CA VAL A 337 -5.93 -5.19 -5.63
C VAL A 337 -6.59 -3.84 -5.33
N LEU A 338 -7.01 -3.14 -6.39
CA LEU A 338 -7.67 -1.84 -6.30
C LEU A 338 -9.17 -1.99 -6.58
N GLY A 339 -9.98 -1.83 -5.53
CA GLY A 339 -11.44 -1.81 -5.62
C GLY A 339 -11.96 -0.51 -6.22
N ASN A 340 -13.06 -0.59 -6.97
CA ASN A 340 -13.70 0.59 -7.57
C ASN A 340 -14.20 1.59 -6.53
N ASN A 341 -14.40 1.15 -5.29
CA ASN A 341 -14.77 2.00 -4.16
C ASN A 341 -13.57 2.70 -3.50
N GLY A 342 -12.36 2.62 -4.05
CA GLY A 342 -11.17 3.23 -3.47
C GLY A 342 -10.49 2.39 -2.38
N TYR A 343 -11.04 1.22 -2.01
CA TYR A 343 -10.35 0.29 -1.11
C TYR A 343 -9.17 -0.39 -1.82
N ARG A 344 -8.05 -0.50 -1.11
CA ARG A 344 -6.81 -1.13 -1.56
C ARG A 344 -6.43 -2.22 -0.56
N GLN A 345 -6.04 -3.38 -1.06
CA GLN A 345 -5.57 -4.48 -0.22
C GLN A 345 -4.43 -5.23 -0.90
N THR A 346 -3.34 -5.43 -0.17
CA THR A 346 -2.29 -6.38 -0.54
C THR A 346 -2.80 -7.80 -0.39
N ILE A 347 -2.76 -8.58 -1.46
CA ILE A 347 -3.23 -9.99 -1.49
C ILE A 347 -2.08 -11.00 -1.66
N VAL A 348 -0.88 -10.51 -1.93
CA VAL A 348 0.37 -11.28 -2.07
C VAL A 348 1.48 -10.48 -1.42
N SER A 349 2.23 -11.12 -0.53
CA SER A 349 3.53 -10.67 -0.03
C SER A 349 4.51 -11.82 -0.23
N TYR A 350 5.59 -11.58 -0.98
CA TYR A 350 6.56 -12.58 -1.34
C TYR A 350 7.98 -12.06 -1.17
N HIS A 351 8.70 -12.64 -0.22
CA HIS A 351 10.09 -12.29 0.03
C HIS A 351 11.05 -13.09 -0.86
N TYR A 352 12.01 -12.40 -1.45
CA TYR A 352 13.10 -12.99 -2.22
C TYR A 352 14.39 -12.19 -2.01
N SER A 353 15.50 -12.63 -2.61
CA SER A 353 16.75 -11.89 -2.56
C SER A 353 17.44 -11.90 -3.92
N PHE A 354 18.33 -10.94 -4.15
CA PHE A 354 19.23 -10.97 -5.28
C PHE A 354 20.55 -11.62 -4.91
N ILE A 355 21.00 -12.57 -5.74
CA ILE A 355 22.35 -13.16 -5.68
C ILE A 355 22.95 -13.07 -7.08
N ASN A 356 24.15 -12.51 -7.19
CA ASN A 356 24.82 -12.26 -8.48
C ASN A 356 23.94 -11.48 -9.48
N GLN A 357 23.19 -10.48 -8.99
CA GLN A 357 22.27 -9.63 -9.77
C GLN A 357 21.08 -10.38 -10.40
N GLU A 358 20.79 -11.61 -9.97
CA GLU A 358 19.57 -12.33 -10.36
C GLU A 358 18.68 -12.60 -9.14
N PRO A 359 17.35 -12.54 -9.29
CA PRO A 359 16.43 -12.84 -8.19
C PRO A 359 16.43 -14.34 -7.92
N VAL A 360 16.62 -14.71 -6.65
CA VAL A 360 16.53 -16.08 -6.17
C VAL A 360 15.17 -16.29 -5.53
N LEU A 361 14.31 -16.99 -6.25
CA LEU A 361 12.95 -17.34 -5.81
C LEU A 361 13.00 -18.63 -4.97
N ASP A 362 12.26 -18.67 -3.86
CA ASP A 362 12.05 -19.90 -3.08
C ASP A 362 11.23 -20.90 -3.91
N PRO A 363 11.79 -22.06 -4.29
CA PRO A 363 11.09 -23.04 -5.10
C PRO A 363 9.97 -23.76 -4.34
N ALA A 364 9.88 -23.63 -3.01
CA ALA A 364 8.82 -24.23 -2.20
C ALA A 364 7.58 -23.33 -2.03
N ILE A 365 7.64 -22.06 -2.46
CA ILE A 365 6.52 -21.12 -2.46
C ILE A 365 5.89 -21.06 -3.85
N GLY A 366 4.57 -21.19 -3.90
CA GLY A 366 3.76 -21.20 -5.12
C GLY A 366 2.76 -22.34 -5.13
N SER A 367 1.87 -22.32 -6.12
CA SER A 367 0.79 -23.31 -6.23
C SER A 367 1.23 -24.59 -6.97
N GLN A 368 0.75 -25.75 -6.51
CA GLN A 368 0.80 -27.04 -7.24
C GLN A 368 -0.57 -27.39 -7.83
N PRO A 369 -0.66 -28.26 -8.86
CA PRO A 369 -1.93 -28.76 -9.37
C PRO A 369 -2.54 -29.76 -8.39
N GLU A 370 -3.21 -29.23 -7.36
CA GLU A 370 -3.85 -30.05 -6.32
C GLU A 370 -4.91 -31.02 -6.86
N ILE A 371 -5.01 -32.15 -6.18
CA ILE A 371 -6.15 -33.07 -6.27
C ILE A 371 -7.40 -32.32 -5.76
N PRO A 372 -8.52 -32.31 -6.51
CA PRO A 372 -9.75 -31.67 -6.04
C PRO A 372 -10.20 -32.25 -4.70
N LYS A 373 -10.43 -31.39 -3.70
CA LYS A 373 -10.86 -31.76 -2.34
C LYS A 373 -12.32 -32.26 -2.26
N THR A 374 -12.92 -32.62 -3.39
CA THR A 374 -14.33 -33.07 -3.46
C THR A 374 -14.47 -34.39 -2.71
N GLY A 375 -15.29 -34.41 -1.67
CA GLY A 375 -15.51 -35.60 -0.84
C GLY A 375 -14.44 -35.84 0.23
N TRP A 376 -13.47 -34.93 0.38
CA TRP A 376 -12.51 -34.98 1.48
C TRP A 376 -13.19 -34.63 2.79
N ILE A 377 -12.77 -35.27 3.89
CA ILE A 377 -13.26 -34.96 5.24
C ILE A 377 -12.12 -34.90 6.26
N ILE A 378 -12.36 -34.18 7.34
CA ILE A 378 -11.54 -34.28 8.55
C ILE A 378 -11.89 -35.61 9.23
N ALA A 379 -10.95 -36.55 9.20
CA ALA A 379 -11.11 -37.87 9.78
C ALA A 379 -10.80 -37.90 11.28
N ASP A 380 -9.89 -37.03 11.73
CA ASP A 380 -9.45 -36.92 13.12
C ASP A 380 -8.71 -35.59 13.34
N VAL A 381 -8.91 -34.96 14.50
CA VAL A 381 -8.23 -33.74 14.95
C VAL A 381 -8.11 -33.77 16.48
N ASP A 382 -6.96 -33.39 17.03
CA ASP A 382 -6.74 -33.40 18.48
C ASP A 382 -7.29 -32.18 19.20
N SER A 383 -7.30 -31.02 18.53
CA SER A 383 -7.68 -29.75 19.13
C SER A 383 -8.24 -28.76 18.10
N GLU A 384 -9.29 -28.04 18.49
CA GLU A 384 -9.92 -26.99 17.69
C GLU A 384 -10.40 -25.87 18.61
N GLU A 385 -10.28 -24.62 18.16
CA GLU A 385 -10.90 -23.48 18.81
C GLU A 385 -12.35 -23.31 18.32
N SER A 386 -13.24 -22.89 19.22
CA SER A 386 -14.61 -22.51 18.88
C SER A 386 -14.63 -21.40 17.82
N GLY A 387 -15.22 -21.68 16.65
CA GLY A 387 -15.30 -20.76 15.52
C GLY A 387 -14.18 -20.92 14.49
N TYR A 388 -13.15 -21.74 14.77
CA TYR A 388 -12.03 -22.04 13.88
C TYR A 388 -11.85 -23.56 13.68
N PRO A 389 -12.89 -24.27 13.22
CA PRO A 389 -12.84 -25.73 13.07
C PRO A 389 -11.84 -26.15 11.99
N ALA A 390 -11.33 -27.36 12.12
CA ALA A 390 -10.48 -28.10 11.21
C ALA A 390 -11.04 -28.18 9.79
N THR A 391 -12.37 -28.14 9.63
CA THR A 391 -13.02 -28.12 8.32
C THR A 391 -12.66 -26.90 7.48
N ASN A 392 -12.28 -25.79 8.12
CA ASN A 392 -11.82 -24.59 7.42
C ASN A 392 -10.54 -24.88 6.62
N ALA A 393 -9.70 -25.82 7.05
CA ALA A 393 -8.48 -26.18 6.31
C ALA A 393 -8.74 -26.83 4.93
N LEU A 394 -9.99 -27.13 4.58
CA LEU A 394 -10.38 -27.80 3.33
C LEU A 394 -11.38 -27.01 2.48
N ASP A 395 -11.77 -25.79 2.88
CA ASP A 395 -12.88 -25.06 2.26
C ASP A 395 -12.47 -24.23 1.02
N ASN A 396 -11.17 -24.11 0.73
CA ASN A 396 -10.58 -23.30 -0.35
C ASN A 396 -10.84 -21.79 -0.19
N ASP A 397 -11.00 -21.32 1.05
CA ASP A 397 -11.14 -19.94 1.44
C ASP A 397 -10.01 -19.55 2.42
N PRO A 398 -8.91 -18.95 1.96
CA PRO A 398 -7.76 -18.63 2.80
C PRO A 398 -8.02 -17.51 3.84
N SER A 399 -9.26 -17.04 3.95
CA SER A 399 -9.70 -16.14 5.03
C SER A 399 -10.32 -16.86 6.22
N THR A 400 -10.68 -18.13 6.08
CA THR A 400 -11.02 -19.03 7.18
C THR A 400 -9.77 -19.85 7.51
N TYR A 401 -9.73 -20.41 8.71
CA TYR A 401 -8.62 -21.27 9.13
C TYR A 401 -9.03 -22.19 10.26
N TRP A 402 -8.37 -23.33 10.33
CA TRP A 402 -8.30 -24.14 11.53
C TRP A 402 -7.37 -23.48 12.54
N HIS A 403 -7.74 -23.54 13.82
CA HIS A 403 -6.86 -23.16 14.91
C HIS A 403 -6.99 -24.17 16.04
N THR A 404 -5.89 -24.60 16.66
CA THR A 404 -5.94 -25.39 17.90
C THR A 404 -6.53 -24.55 19.02
N GLN A 405 -7.09 -25.18 20.05
CA GLN A 405 -7.71 -24.45 21.14
C GLN A 405 -6.71 -23.49 21.81
N TYR A 406 -7.03 -22.21 21.86
CA TYR A 406 -6.27 -21.19 22.60
C TYR A 406 -7.06 -20.60 23.77
N SER A 407 -8.40 -20.77 23.77
CA SER A 407 -9.23 -20.43 24.92
C SER A 407 -9.44 -21.66 25.82
N GLY A 408 -9.09 -21.54 27.10
CA GLY A 408 -9.27 -22.64 28.06
C GLY A 408 -8.08 -23.58 28.15
N SER A 409 -8.17 -24.80 27.58
CA SER A 409 -7.18 -25.86 27.87
C SER A 409 -5.80 -25.60 27.28
N GLU A 410 -5.75 -24.94 26.11
CA GLU A 410 -4.53 -24.56 25.40
C GLU A 410 -3.47 -25.68 25.36
N PRO A 411 -3.80 -26.83 24.72
CA PRO A 411 -2.91 -27.98 24.70
C PRO A 411 -1.58 -27.62 24.03
N THR A 412 -0.50 -28.24 24.49
CA THR A 412 0.82 -28.08 23.88
C THR A 412 1.01 -29.03 22.71
N HIS A 413 1.86 -28.66 21.74
CA HIS A 413 2.39 -29.58 20.75
C HIS A 413 2.82 -30.94 21.37
N PRO A 414 2.66 -32.06 20.63
CA PRO A 414 2.26 -32.11 19.22
C PRO A 414 0.75 -32.00 18.99
N HIS A 415 0.36 -31.35 17.89
CA HIS A 415 -1.02 -31.36 17.38
C HIS A 415 -1.14 -32.23 16.14
N GLN A 416 -2.32 -32.77 15.86
CA GLN A 416 -2.56 -33.61 14.70
C GLN A 416 -3.83 -33.25 13.95
N LEU A 417 -3.74 -33.33 12.62
CA LEU A 417 -4.86 -33.19 11.71
C LEU A 417 -4.80 -34.31 10.68
N THR A 418 -5.86 -35.11 10.59
CA THR A 418 -5.97 -36.26 9.70
C THR A 418 -7.08 -36.05 8.67
N ILE A 419 -6.73 -36.24 7.39
CA ILE A 419 -7.64 -36.06 6.26
C ILE A 419 -7.91 -37.43 5.63
N ASP A 420 -9.18 -37.72 5.35
CA ASP A 420 -9.61 -38.79 4.43
C ASP A 420 -9.94 -38.16 3.07
N MET A 421 -9.20 -38.53 2.02
CA MET A 421 -9.47 -38.03 0.66
C MET A 421 -10.64 -38.73 -0.02
N GLY A 422 -11.24 -39.74 0.62
CA GLY A 422 -12.37 -40.53 0.10
C GLY A 422 -11.98 -41.63 -0.88
N ALA A 423 -10.86 -41.48 -1.60
CA ALA A 423 -10.28 -42.47 -2.50
C ALA A 423 -8.75 -42.51 -2.40
N SER A 424 -8.14 -43.58 -2.91
CA SER A 424 -6.68 -43.65 -3.06
C SER A 424 -6.22 -42.75 -4.20
N HIS A 425 -5.16 -41.98 -3.96
CA HIS A 425 -4.49 -41.12 -4.91
C HIS A 425 -2.99 -41.34 -4.86
N LEU A 426 -2.32 -41.15 -5.99
CA LEU A 426 -0.86 -41.13 -6.07
C LEU A 426 -0.36 -39.74 -5.68
N LEU A 427 0.13 -39.59 -4.45
CA LEU A 427 0.60 -38.32 -3.88
C LEU A 427 2.09 -38.11 -4.12
N LYS A 428 2.46 -36.95 -4.66
CA LYS A 428 3.84 -36.47 -4.72
C LYS A 428 4.21 -35.59 -3.53
N GLY A 429 3.21 -35.03 -2.85
CA GLY A 429 3.42 -34.20 -1.68
C GLY A 429 2.14 -33.55 -1.18
N LEU A 430 2.29 -32.58 -0.27
CA LEU A 430 1.19 -31.81 0.30
C LEU A 430 1.39 -30.32 0.03
N THR A 431 0.29 -29.59 -0.09
CA THR A 431 0.23 -28.13 -0.17
C THR A 431 -0.32 -27.55 1.12
N PHE A 432 0.11 -26.34 1.44
CA PHE A 432 -0.25 -25.65 2.66
C PHE A 432 -0.44 -24.17 2.37
N ARG A 433 -1.34 -23.57 3.14
CA ARG A 433 -1.42 -22.12 3.27
C ARG A 433 -1.69 -21.75 4.71
N ASP A 434 -0.85 -20.88 5.25
CA ASP A 434 -1.05 -20.36 6.60
C ASP A 434 -2.13 -19.26 6.61
N ARG A 435 -2.64 -18.93 7.80
CA ARG A 435 -3.53 -17.78 7.95
C ARG A 435 -2.79 -16.48 7.63
N GLN A 436 -3.55 -15.47 7.24
CA GLN A 436 -3.02 -14.11 7.06
C GLN A 436 -2.27 -13.65 8.32
N GLY A 437 -1.04 -13.17 8.12
CA GLY A 437 -0.14 -12.76 9.20
C GLY A 437 0.64 -13.88 9.90
N VAL A 438 0.43 -15.16 9.52
CA VAL A 438 1.24 -16.33 9.92
C VAL A 438 1.43 -16.44 11.44
N TRP A 439 0.32 -16.48 12.18
CA TRP A 439 0.35 -16.42 13.64
C TRP A 439 -0.85 -17.16 14.29
N PRO A 440 -0.69 -18.25 15.04
CA PRO A 440 0.52 -19.06 15.19
C PRO A 440 0.68 -19.97 13.96
N GLY A 441 1.64 -19.64 13.09
CA GLY A 441 1.87 -20.41 11.87
C GLY A 441 2.71 -21.66 12.12
N ILE A 442 2.40 -22.76 11.43
CA ILE A 442 3.11 -24.05 11.59
C ILE A 442 4.55 -23.89 11.10
N LYS A 443 5.53 -24.29 11.92
CA LYS A 443 6.95 -24.26 11.58
C LYS A 443 7.48 -25.63 11.20
N GLU A 444 7.37 -26.61 12.09
CA GLU A 444 7.82 -27.99 11.84
C GLU A 444 6.69 -28.99 12.02
N MET A 445 6.68 -30.02 11.17
CA MET A 445 5.72 -31.11 11.25
C MET A 445 6.29 -32.42 10.73
N THR A 446 5.73 -33.54 11.17
CA THR A 446 5.91 -34.84 10.54
C THR A 446 4.68 -35.19 9.71
N VAL A 447 4.87 -35.68 8.50
CA VAL A 447 3.78 -36.12 7.62
C VAL A 447 3.70 -37.63 7.58
N TYR A 448 2.50 -38.17 7.69
CA TYR A 448 2.21 -39.59 7.57
C TYR A 448 1.16 -39.83 6.48
N THR A 449 1.25 -40.96 5.80
CA THR A 449 0.23 -41.40 4.83
C THR A 449 -0.17 -42.86 5.11
N LYS A 450 -1.38 -43.23 4.67
CA LYS A 450 -1.81 -44.63 4.63
C LYS A 450 -2.85 -44.88 3.53
N THR A 451 -2.92 -46.13 3.08
CA THR A 451 -4.03 -46.63 2.25
C THR A 451 -5.28 -46.88 3.10
N ALA A 452 -6.39 -47.32 2.47
CA ALA A 452 -7.65 -47.58 3.17
C ALA A 452 -7.55 -48.61 4.31
N THR A 453 -6.70 -49.62 4.15
CA THR A 453 -6.54 -50.73 5.11
C THR A 453 -5.11 -50.85 5.65
N GLY A 454 -4.24 -49.90 5.29
CA GLY A 454 -2.82 -49.91 5.65
C GLY A 454 -2.51 -49.25 6.99
N SER A 455 -1.25 -49.38 7.39
CA SER A 455 -0.67 -48.70 8.55
C SER A 455 -0.12 -47.32 8.16
N TRP A 456 -0.06 -46.41 9.13
CA TRP A 456 0.60 -45.11 8.97
C TRP A 456 2.09 -45.28 8.65
N THR A 457 2.55 -44.64 7.57
CA THR A 457 3.95 -44.59 7.16
C THR A 457 4.42 -43.14 7.18
N SER A 458 5.54 -42.86 7.85
CA SER A 458 6.13 -41.51 7.86
C SER A 458 6.73 -41.18 6.49
N GLN A 459 6.44 -39.98 6.00
CA GLN A 459 6.99 -39.41 4.78
C GLN A 459 8.12 -38.41 5.07
N GLY A 460 8.42 -38.15 6.34
CA GLY A 460 9.51 -37.29 6.78
C GLY A 460 9.07 -36.16 7.71
N VAL A 461 10.08 -35.45 8.22
CA VAL A 461 9.93 -34.18 8.95
C VAL A 461 10.15 -33.05 7.96
N PHE A 462 9.26 -32.06 7.99
CA PHE A 462 9.26 -30.92 7.09
C PHE A 462 9.20 -29.62 7.87
N THR A 463 9.87 -28.60 7.34
CA THR A 463 9.83 -27.23 7.84
C THR A 463 9.12 -26.36 6.80
N LEU A 464 7.98 -25.79 7.17
CA LEU A 464 7.27 -24.82 6.34
C LEU A 464 8.04 -23.50 6.31
N ARG A 465 7.64 -22.59 5.42
CA ARG A 465 8.10 -21.21 5.40
C ARG A 465 7.13 -20.34 6.20
N LYS A 466 7.64 -19.28 6.81
CA LYS A 466 6.84 -18.25 7.46
C LYS A 466 6.20 -17.38 6.39
N SER A 467 5.15 -17.89 5.75
CA SER A 467 4.46 -17.26 4.64
C SER A 467 2.99 -17.67 4.61
N ASP A 468 2.12 -16.71 4.30
CA ASP A 468 0.68 -16.93 4.05
C ASP A 468 0.36 -17.14 2.56
N MET A 469 1.41 -17.30 1.75
CA MET A 469 1.33 -17.77 0.37
C MET A 469 1.15 -19.29 0.34
N ASP A 470 0.61 -19.78 -0.77
CA ASP A 470 0.64 -21.22 -1.08
C ASP A 470 2.09 -21.70 -1.04
N GLN A 471 2.30 -22.81 -0.35
CA GLN A 471 3.60 -23.47 -0.26
C GLN A 471 3.42 -24.98 -0.29
N PHE A 472 4.47 -25.72 -0.59
CA PHE A 472 4.37 -27.16 -0.72
C PHE A 472 5.62 -27.89 -0.23
N ILE A 473 5.41 -29.17 0.10
CA ILE A 473 6.47 -30.13 0.36
C ILE A 473 6.41 -31.23 -0.70
N SER A 474 7.52 -31.89 -0.98
CA SER A 474 7.56 -33.07 -1.83
C SER A 474 8.03 -34.29 -1.05
N PHE A 475 7.41 -35.43 -1.30
CA PHE A 475 7.89 -36.72 -0.84
C PHE A 475 9.09 -37.16 -1.70
N THR A 476 9.89 -38.07 -1.16
CA THR A 476 11.06 -38.62 -1.87
C THR A 476 10.69 -39.43 -3.11
N ALA A 477 9.51 -40.03 -3.10
CA ALA A 477 8.89 -40.69 -4.25
C ALA A 477 7.36 -40.57 -4.15
N PRO A 478 6.61 -40.69 -5.26
CA PRO A 478 5.16 -40.74 -5.22
C PRO A 478 4.64 -41.93 -4.39
N VAL A 479 3.61 -41.71 -3.57
CA VAL A 479 3.02 -42.70 -2.65
C VAL A 479 1.53 -42.86 -2.91
N ASP A 480 1.04 -44.10 -3.04
CA ASP A 480 -0.40 -44.38 -3.06
C ASP A 480 -0.98 -44.24 -1.64
N ALA A 481 -1.93 -43.33 -1.46
CA ALA A 481 -2.54 -43.04 -0.17
C ALA A 481 -4.00 -42.61 -0.31
N ARG A 482 -4.82 -42.96 0.68
CA ARG A 482 -6.18 -42.41 0.85
C ARG A 482 -6.23 -41.39 1.99
N TYR A 483 -5.38 -41.58 3.00
CA TYR A 483 -5.30 -40.70 4.14
C TYR A 483 -3.91 -40.08 4.22
N PHE A 484 -3.87 -38.83 4.70
CA PHE A 484 -2.66 -38.22 5.20
C PHE A 484 -2.92 -37.59 6.57
N ARG A 485 -1.87 -37.47 7.36
CA ARG A 485 -1.87 -36.85 8.68
C ARG A 485 -0.66 -35.95 8.80
N ILE A 486 -0.88 -34.74 9.31
CA ILE A 486 0.19 -33.88 9.80
C ILE A 486 0.25 -33.99 11.32
N VAL A 487 1.47 -34.01 11.87
CA VAL A 487 1.73 -33.89 13.30
C VAL A 487 2.66 -32.71 13.51
N THR A 488 2.13 -31.59 13.99
CA THR A 488 2.88 -30.33 14.16
C THR A 488 3.69 -30.38 15.44
N THR A 489 4.97 -30.03 15.37
CA THR A 489 5.90 -30.09 16.51
C THR A 489 6.34 -28.71 17.00
N SER A 490 6.19 -27.67 16.18
CA SER A 490 6.48 -26.29 16.56
C SER A 490 5.73 -25.30 15.67
N SER A 491 5.53 -24.09 16.20
CA SER A 491 4.99 -22.92 15.50
C SER A 491 6.02 -21.79 15.46
N TYR A 492 5.85 -20.83 14.55
CA TYR A 492 6.80 -19.72 14.34
C TYR A 492 6.86 -18.70 15.47
N ASP A 493 5.85 -18.69 16.34
CA ASP A 493 5.80 -17.91 17.57
C ASP A 493 6.42 -18.64 18.77
N ASP A 494 6.97 -19.84 18.55
CA ASP A 494 7.44 -20.76 19.59
C ASP A 494 6.35 -21.03 20.67
N GLY A 495 5.08 -20.87 20.27
CA GLY A 495 3.90 -21.01 21.12
C GLY A 495 3.44 -22.45 21.28
N LYS A 496 2.32 -22.62 21.98
CA LYS A 496 1.71 -23.93 22.20
C LYS A 496 0.81 -24.37 21.05
N SER A 497 0.21 -23.40 20.35
CA SER A 497 -0.86 -23.58 19.38
C SER A 497 -0.36 -23.53 17.94
N CYS A 498 -1.17 -23.96 16.99
CA CYS A 498 -0.97 -23.71 15.57
C CYS A 498 -2.28 -23.40 14.84
N SER A 499 -2.17 -22.80 13.66
CA SER A 499 -3.27 -22.53 12.74
C SER A 499 -2.89 -22.87 11.31
N LEU A 500 -3.89 -23.14 10.48
CA LEU A 500 -3.71 -23.45 9.07
C LEU A 500 -4.96 -23.05 8.28
N ALA A 501 -4.78 -22.24 7.24
CA ALA A 501 -5.89 -21.79 6.40
C ALA A 501 -6.29 -22.87 5.39
N GLU A 502 -5.32 -23.49 4.71
CA GLU A 502 -5.59 -24.53 3.73
C GLU A 502 -4.56 -25.66 3.79
N ILE A 503 -5.03 -26.89 3.55
CA ILE A 503 -4.19 -28.05 3.28
C ILE A 503 -4.71 -28.83 2.07
N GLY A 504 -3.79 -29.29 1.22
CA GLY A 504 -4.09 -30.06 0.02
C GLY A 504 -3.02 -31.11 -0.27
N ALA A 505 -3.19 -31.83 -1.38
CA ALA A 505 -2.24 -32.82 -1.88
C ALA A 505 -2.15 -32.77 -3.41
N TYR A 506 -0.99 -33.11 -3.97
CA TYR A 506 -0.71 -33.04 -5.41
C TYR A 506 0.18 -34.19 -5.91
#